data_AF-A0A5E9FU18-F1
#
_entry.id   AF-A0A5E9FU18-F1
#
_cell.length_a   1.000
_cell.length_b   1.000
_cell.length_c   1.000
_cell.angle_alpha   90.00
_cell.angle_beta   90.00
_cell.angle_gamma   90.00
#
_symmetry.space_group_name_H-M   'P 1'
#
loop_
_entity.id
_entity.type
_entity.pdbx_description
1 polymer ?
#
loop_
_entity_poly.entity_id
_entity_poly.type
_entity_poly.pdbx_seq_one_letter_code
_entity_poly.pdbx_strand_id
1 'polypeptide(L)' 'MAGRIHIDLFTTLDGVAQAPGGPDEDTAGGFAFGGWQAPLIDATDGAQIGAGIEAMDALPVPVPVPVPGEMS' A
#
# COMPACT_ATOMS: atom_id res chain seq x y z
N MET A 1 19.15 0.22 22.07
CA MET A 1 19.21 0.59 20.64
C MET A 1 17.81 0.90 20.16
N ALA A 2 17.64 1.90 19.31
CA ALA A 2 16.35 2.20 18.68
C ALA A 2 16.27 1.51 17.31
N GLY A 3 15.11 0.95 16.97
CA GLY A 3 14.82 0.45 15.62
C GLY A 3 14.53 1.60 14.64
N ARG A 4 14.61 1.32 13.34
CA ARG A 4 14.18 2.25 12.28
C ARG A 4 12.86 1.75 11.68
N ILE A 5 11.94 2.68 11.43
CA ILE A 5 10.71 2.42 10.68
C ILE A 5 10.91 3.03 9.30
N HIS A 6 10.79 2.20 8.27
CA HIS A 6 10.70 2.62 6.87
C HIS A 6 9.26 2.49 6.39
N ILE A 7 8.85 3.42 5.53
CA ILE A 7 7.53 3.42 4.90
C ILE A 7 7.78 3.56 3.40
N ASP A 8 7.45 2.53 2.65
CA ASP A 8 7.46 2.55 1.20
C ASP A 8 6.01 2.74 0.73
N LEU A 9 5.77 3.78 -0.09
CA LEU A 9 4.43 4.19 -0.49
C LEU A 9 4.39 4.46 -2.00
N PHE A 10 3.40 3.89 -2.67
CA PHE A 10 3.02 4.30 -4.02
C PHE A 10 1.95 5.38 -3.94
N THR A 11 2.19 6.52 -4.59
CA THR A 11 1.24 7.61 -4.65
C THR A 11 1.36 8.40 -5.94
N THR A 12 0.26 8.99 -6.39
CA THR A 12 0.26 9.97 -7.47
C THR A 12 0.88 11.30 -7.03
N LEU A 13 1.17 12.20 -7.97
CA LEU A 13 1.77 13.51 -7.66
C LEU A 13 0.89 14.38 -6.75
N ASP A 14 -0.44 14.21 -6.83
CA ASP A 14 -1.42 14.88 -5.99
C ASP A 14 -1.80 14.10 -4.71
N GLY A 15 -1.10 13.00 -4.42
CA GLY A 15 -1.18 12.30 -3.13
C GLY A 15 -2.24 11.20 -3.05
N VAL A 16 -2.76 10.70 -4.16
CA VAL A 16 -3.70 9.58 -4.19
C VAL A 16 -2.94 8.27 -4.02
N ALA A 17 -3.39 7.43 -3.08
CA ALA A 17 -2.90 6.06 -2.87
C ALA A 17 -4.00 5.00 -3.09
N GLN A 18 -5.24 5.42 -3.35
CA GLN A 18 -6.40 4.56 -3.56
C GLN A 18 -6.31 3.83 -4.91
N ALA A 19 -6.71 2.55 -4.92
CA ALA A 19 -6.84 1.72 -6.11
C ALA A 19 -5.63 1.69 -7.08
N PRO A 20 -4.39 1.47 -6.59
CA PRO A 20 -3.20 1.46 -7.45
C PRO A 20 -3.17 0.29 -8.43
N GLY A 21 -3.58 -0.90 -8.02
CA GLY A 21 -3.38 -2.15 -8.75
C GLY A 21 -4.44 -2.42 -9.80
N GLY A 22 -5.69 -2.64 -9.38
CA GLY A 22 -6.77 -3.07 -10.27
C GLY A 22 -7.77 -1.95 -10.59
N PRO A 23 -8.41 -1.96 -11.78
CA PRO A 23 -9.47 -1.00 -12.11
C PRO A 23 -10.69 -1.10 -11.18
N ASP A 24 -10.93 -2.30 -10.62
CA ASP A 24 -12.03 -2.57 -9.68
C ASP A 24 -11.59 -2.53 -8.20
N GLU A 25 -10.33 -2.19 -7.92
CA GLU A 25 -9.81 -2.04 -6.56
C GLU A 25 -10.40 -0.79 -5.91
N ASP A 26 -10.81 -0.88 -4.64
CA ASP A 26 -11.27 0.22 -3.78
C ASP A 26 -12.00 1.36 -4.53
N THR A 27 -13.19 1.06 -5.05
CA THR A 27 -14.03 2.03 -5.78
C THR A 27 -14.85 2.94 -4.84
N ALA A 28 -14.56 2.91 -3.53
CA ALA A 28 -15.27 3.69 -2.52
C ALA A 28 -15.27 5.18 -2.86
N GLY A 29 -16.39 5.86 -2.59
CA GLY A 29 -16.56 7.28 -2.91
C GLY A 29 -16.69 7.58 -4.41
N GLY A 30 -16.82 6.57 -5.28
CA GLY A 30 -16.94 6.77 -6.73
C GLY A 30 -15.61 7.09 -7.39
N PHE A 31 -14.50 6.59 -6.84
CA PHE A 31 -13.17 6.81 -7.40
C PHE A 31 -13.07 6.23 -8.82
N ALA A 32 -12.69 7.07 -9.78
CA ALA A 32 -12.78 6.77 -11.21
C ALA A 32 -11.46 6.30 -11.85
N PHE A 33 -10.36 6.31 -11.10
CA PHE A 33 -9.00 6.11 -11.62
C PHE A 33 -8.34 4.83 -11.09
N GLY A 34 -9.11 3.77 -10.88
CA GLY A 34 -8.57 2.48 -10.46
C GLY A 34 -7.53 1.93 -11.44
N GLY A 35 -6.53 1.23 -10.91
CA GLY A 35 -5.47 0.59 -11.68
C GLY A 35 -4.44 1.56 -12.25
N TRP A 36 -4.31 2.76 -11.68
CA TRP A 36 -3.41 3.80 -12.20
C TRP A 36 -1.93 3.39 -12.15
N GLN A 37 -1.52 2.51 -11.22
CA GLN A 37 -0.12 2.08 -11.08
C GLN A 37 0.24 0.96 -12.05
N ALA A 38 -0.69 0.03 -12.31
CA ALA A 38 -0.44 -1.16 -13.14
C ALA A 38 0.29 -0.91 -14.48
N PRO A 39 -0.05 0.12 -15.28
CA PRO A 39 0.65 0.38 -16.55
C PRO A 39 2.05 1.00 -16.39
N LEU A 40 2.45 1.39 -15.18
CA LEU A 40 3.69 2.10 -14.90
C LEU A 40 4.79 1.22 -14.28
N ILE A 41 4.43 0.04 -13.75
CA ILE A 41 5.38 -0.84 -13.06
C ILE A 41 6.43 -1.39 -14.04
N ASP A 42 7.69 -1.24 -13.68
CA ASP A 42 8.83 -1.79 -14.43
C ASP A 42 9.82 -2.60 -13.56
N ALA A 43 10.93 -3.02 -14.18
CA ALA A 43 11.96 -3.81 -13.52
C ALA A 43 12.73 -3.03 -12.44
N THR A 44 12.85 -1.72 -12.59
CA THR A 44 13.46 -0.83 -11.58
C THR A 44 12.60 -0.81 -10.33
N ASP A 45 11.29 -0.65 -10.48
CA ASP A 45 10.34 -0.68 -9.36
C ASP A 45 10.44 -2.02 -8.62
N GLY A 46 10.37 -3.13 -9.37
CA GLY A 46 10.48 -4.48 -8.80
C GLY A 46 11.77 -4.70 -8.01
N ALA A 47 12.91 -4.21 -8.52
CA ALA A 47 14.20 -4.32 -7.82
C ALA A 47 14.22 -3.50 -6.52
N GLN A 48 13.66 -2.29 -6.51
CA GLN A 48 13.59 -1.46 -5.30
C GLN A 48 12.69 -2.08 -4.23
N ILE A 49 11.51 -2.55 -4.62
CA ILE A 49 10.57 -3.24 -3.73
C ILE A 49 11.24 -4.47 -3.11
N GLY A 50 11.89 -5.29 -3.95
CA GLY A 50 12.60 -6.49 -3.50
C GLY A 50 13.68 -6.17 -2.46
N ALA A 51 14.53 -5.17 -2.73
CA ALA A 51 15.57 -4.75 -1.81
C ALA A 51 15.02 -4.25 -0.46
N GLY A 52 13.90 -3.51 -0.47
CA GLY A 52 13.22 -3.06 0.74
C GLY A 52 12.72 -4.24 1.59
N ILE A 53 12.09 -5.23 0.95
CA ILE A 53 11.62 -6.45 1.61
C ILE A 53 12.78 -7.26 2.18
N GLU A 54 13.87 -7.44 1.43
CA GLU A 54 15.07 -8.18 1.89
C GLU A 54 15.74 -7.54 3.11
N ALA A 55 15.69 -6.21 3.22
CA ALA A 55 16.25 -5.47 4.34
C ALA A 55 15.32 -5.38 5.57
N MET A 56 14.06 -5.82 5.46
CA MET A 56 13.05 -5.65 6.49
C MET A 56 13.13 -6.75 7.56
N ASP A 57 13.38 -6.35 8.81
CA ASP A 57 13.42 -7.28 9.96
C ASP A 57 12.00 -7.72 10.41
N ALA A 58 11.01 -6.84 10.25
CA ALA A 58 9.62 -7.10 10.64
C ALA A 58 8.66 -6.20 9.86
N LEU A 59 7.48 -6.72 9.52
CA LEU A 59 6.39 -5.97 8.90
C LEU A 59 5.30 -5.65 9.94
N PRO A 60 5.16 -4.39 10.39
CA PRO A 60 4.05 -4.02 11.26
C PRO A 60 2.73 -4.15 10.49
N VAL A 61 1.86 -5.04 10.95
CA VAL A 61 0.49 -5.14 10.44
C VAL A 61 -0.46 -4.33 11.34
N PRO A 62 -1.49 -3.67 10.78
CA PRO A 62 -2.51 -3.04 11.60
C PRO A 62 -3.13 -4.07 12.54
N VAL A 63 -3.30 -3.73 13.81
CA VAL A 63 -4.14 -4.54 14.70
C VAL A 63 -5.59 -4.41 14.25
N PRO A 64 -6.39 -5.49 14.27
CA PRO A 64 -7.82 -5.39 14.00
C PRO A 64 -8.42 -4.38 14.97
N VAL A 65 -9.05 -3.33 14.44
CA VAL A 65 -9.88 -2.44 15.25
C VAL A 65 -11.22 -3.16 15.43
N PRO A 66 -11.62 -3.56 16.66
CA PRO A 66 -12.90 -4.20 16.86
C PRO A 66 -14.01 -3.25 16.41
N VAL A 67 -14.90 -3.76 15.54
CA VAL A 67 -16.07 -3.02 15.10
C VAL A 67 -17.04 -2.93 16.28
N PRO A 68 -17.52 -1.73 16.67
CA PRO A 68 -18.54 -1.62 17.70
C PRO A 68 -19.80 -2.41 17.28
N GLY A 69 -20.08 -3.52 17.97
CA GLY A 69 -21.22 -4.41 17.68
C GLY A 69 -20.88 -5.89 17.49
N GLU A 70 -19.61 -6.24 17.30
CA GLU A 70 -19.17 -7.65 17.15
C GLU A 70 -18.69 -8.29 18.47
N MET A 71 -18.66 -7.52 19.56
CA MET A 71 -18.44 -8.04 20.91
C MET A 71 -19.77 -8.50 21.50
N SER A 72 -20.27 -9.65 21.04
CA SER A 72 -21.30 -10.41 21.75
C SER A 72 -20.70 -11.35 22.78
#